data_AF-A0A8J2AQX8-F1
#
_entry.id   AF-A0A8J2AQX8-F1
#
_cell.length_a   1.000
_cell.length_b   1.000
_cell.length_c   1.000
_cell.angle_alpha   90.00
_cell.angle_beta   90.00
_cell.angle_gamma   90.00
#
_symmetry.space_group_name_H-M   'P 1'
#
loop_
_entity.id
_entity.type
_entity.pdbx_description
1 polymer ?
#
loop_
_entity_poly.entity_id
_entity_poly.type
_entity_poly.pdbx_seq_one_letter_code
_entity_poly.pdbx_strand_id
1 'polypeptide(L)'
;MRRLVAFIFAFLFAGAVDAVQLVRLTGSGSDHAIRTEDHADNKLAAATPSTSDSTTRKKKTIVPSTALDSNDQAKSFYHFDFQQQKWVETAFPGAESSTSTTLSAEVEDDPSAAQVVHGQAGQDWLVQSLLNCKSMGVSGANGFFIELGSHDASIISNSLLLEKKFNWQGLCLEADPQYLSGYKQRKNCKLVQNIIGYPTGREVEFAFHPPETNGLSGIIGNNFDNTKQNLQYGTSAQKTRVISLEDVWRHFNAPSTIDYFSLDVEGAESLVMENFPWDKLRFRVLTVERAKPDLQLLLQKHGYKKVRSNASFEDTTWVDTKEFSDLTISKFANGKPIDDTCMVSAGFPRPSTLVGRVKDDRLVLLWVKSCRYLFGHG
;
A
#
# COMPACT_ATOMS: atom_id res chain seq x y z
N MET A 1 14.09 -41.69 -8.67
CA MET A 1 12.90 -40.81 -8.61
C MET A 1 13.00 -39.72 -9.68
N ARG A 2 12.39 -39.95 -10.85
CA ARG A 2 12.12 -38.99 -11.93
C ARG A 2 10.84 -39.50 -12.64
N ARG A 3 10.07 -38.61 -13.29
CA ARG A 3 8.70 -38.82 -13.82
C ARG A 3 7.56 -38.74 -12.79
N LEU A 4 7.13 -37.52 -12.43
CA LEU A 4 5.73 -37.22 -12.07
C LEU A 4 5.35 -35.75 -12.29
N VAL A 5 5.84 -35.12 -13.38
CA VAL A 5 5.41 -33.78 -13.83
C VAL A 5 5.26 -33.82 -15.35
N ALA A 6 4.15 -34.38 -15.83
CA ALA A 6 3.87 -34.56 -17.26
C ALA A 6 2.37 -34.80 -17.57
N PHE A 7 1.44 -34.30 -16.74
CA PHE A 7 -0.01 -34.41 -16.96
C PHE A 7 -0.73 -33.15 -16.47
N ILE A 8 -0.90 -32.19 -17.39
CA ILE A 8 -1.96 -31.16 -17.54
C ILE A 8 -1.46 -30.30 -18.72
N PHE A 9 -1.56 -30.84 -19.94
CA PHE A 9 -1.17 -30.14 -21.17
C PHE A 9 -1.83 -30.73 -22.44
N ALA A 10 -3.08 -31.22 -22.31
CA ALA A 10 -3.87 -31.74 -23.42
C ALA A 10 -5.37 -31.81 -23.10
N PHE A 11 -6.07 -30.67 -23.08
CA PHE A 11 -7.51 -30.55 -23.36
C PHE A 11 -7.84 -29.05 -23.62
N LEU A 12 -9.02 -28.75 -24.17
CA LEU A 12 -9.47 -27.41 -24.62
C LEU A 12 -8.75 -26.84 -25.86
N PHE A 13 -8.58 -27.66 -26.90
CA PHE A 13 -8.46 -27.15 -28.29
C PHE A 13 -9.35 -27.91 -29.28
N ALA A 14 -10.60 -28.13 -28.86
CA ALA A 14 -11.77 -28.47 -29.67
C ALA A 14 -13.02 -28.14 -28.83
N GLY A 15 -14.10 -27.59 -29.36
CA GLY A 15 -14.32 -27.06 -30.72
C GLY A 15 -15.81 -26.77 -30.89
N ALA A 16 -16.18 -25.53 -31.22
CA ALA A 16 -17.58 -25.13 -31.42
C ALA A 16 -17.65 -24.04 -32.51
N VAL A 17 -18.48 -24.28 -33.51
CA VAL A 17 -18.75 -23.40 -34.65
C VAL A 17 -20.27 -23.32 -34.83
N ASP A 18 -20.76 -22.14 -35.19
CA ASP A 18 -22.14 -21.80 -35.57
C ASP A 18 -23.29 -22.10 -34.58
N ALA A 19 -23.92 -21.02 -34.11
CA ALA A 19 -25.38 -20.85 -34.20
C ALA A 19 -25.76 -19.36 -34.07
N VAL A 20 -26.12 -18.71 -35.18
CA VAL A 20 -26.82 -17.41 -35.15
C VAL A 20 -28.31 -17.66 -35.30
N GLN A 21 -29.13 -17.20 -34.35
CA GLN A 21 -30.55 -17.01 -34.59
C GLN A 21 -31.12 -15.81 -33.82
N LEU A 22 -31.92 -15.01 -34.53
CA LEU A 22 -32.71 -13.93 -33.94
C LEU A 22 -33.96 -14.52 -33.27
N VAL A 23 -34.30 -14.00 -32.09
CA VAL A 23 -35.70 -13.88 -31.67
C VAL A 23 -35.95 -12.43 -31.25
N ARG A 24 -36.78 -11.72 -32.01
CA ARG A 24 -37.48 -10.52 -31.54
C ARG A 24 -38.75 -10.97 -30.82
N LEU A 25 -39.00 -10.47 -29.62
CA LEU A 25 -40.36 -10.31 -29.09
C LEU A 25 -40.53 -8.91 -28.50
N THR A 26 -41.77 -8.48 -28.35
CA THR A 26 -42.17 -7.07 -28.38
C THR A 26 -43.16 -6.69 -27.29
N GLY A 27 -42.99 -5.47 -26.75
CA GLY A 27 -44.01 -4.78 -25.95
C GLY A 27 -43.93 -5.01 -24.43
N SER A 28 -44.68 -4.26 -23.63
CA SER A 28 -45.42 -3.01 -23.94
C SER A 28 -45.99 -2.37 -22.67
N GLY A 29 -45.74 -1.08 -22.46
CA GLY A 29 -46.34 -0.30 -21.37
C GLY A 29 -45.78 -0.63 -19.96
N SER A 30 -46.11 0.15 -18.94
CA SER A 30 -46.84 1.43 -18.93
C SER A 30 -46.48 2.24 -17.68
N ASP A 31 -46.57 3.57 -17.74
CA ASP A 31 -46.43 4.45 -16.58
C ASP A 31 -47.44 4.12 -15.47
N HIS A 32 -47.06 4.36 -14.22
CA HIS A 32 -47.92 5.10 -13.27
C HIS A 32 -47.06 5.80 -12.22
N ALA A 33 -47.61 6.84 -11.60
CA ALA A 33 -46.82 7.88 -10.95
C ALA A 33 -47.39 8.31 -9.57
N ILE A 34 -46.52 8.95 -8.79
CA ILE A 34 -46.83 9.91 -7.71
C ILE A 34 -47.74 9.41 -6.56
N ARG A 35 -47.15 9.32 -5.35
CA ARG A 35 -47.64 10.16 -4.24
C ARG A 35 -46.56 10.50 -3.20
N THR A 36 -46.91 11.45 -2.36
CA THR A 36 -46.08 12.30 -1.49
C THR A 36 -46.49 12.13 0.00
N GLU A 37 -45.90 12.96 0.88
CA GLU A 37 -46.36 13.27 2.25
C GLU A 37 -46.16 12.18 3.33
N ASP A 38 -45.84 12.50 4.60
CA ASP A 38 -45.14 13.69 5.14
C ASP A 38 -44.67 13.44 6.60
N HIS A 39 -43.84 14.35 7.14
CA HIS A 39 -43.68 14.64 8.59
C HIS A 39 -43.15 13.53 9.56
N ALA A 40 -42.68 13.81 10.79
CA ALA A 40 -41.93 14.97 11.32
C ALA A 40 -41.32 14.66 12.72
N ASP A 41 -40.14 15.24 12.99
CA ASP A 41 -39.64 15.80 14.26
C ASP A 41 -39.49 15.01 15.60
N ASN A 42 -38.48 15.50 16.36
CA ASN A 42 -38.31 15.51 17.83
C ASN A 42 -37.90 14.21 18.59
N LYS A 43 -37.16 14.28 19.72
CA LYS A 43 -36.05 15.18 20.18
C LYS A 43 -35.52 14.70 21.56
N LEU A 44 -34.19 14.68 21.75
CA LEU A 44 -33.48 14.72 23.06
C LEU A 44 -33.82 13.59 24.07
N ALA A 45 -33.16 13.40 25.23
CA ALA A 45 -31.99 14.04 25.85
C ALA A 45 -31.01 12.99 26.42
N ALA A 46 -29.85 13.41 26.95
CA ALA A 46 -28.84 12.53 27.55
C ALA A 46 -28.83 12.56 29.10
N ALA A 47 -28.21 11.55 29.73
CA ALA A 47 -27.81 11.57 31.14
C ALA A 47 -26.54 10.72 31.40
N THR A 48 -25.60 11.25 32.18
CA THR A 48 -24.37 10.63 32.73
C THR A 48 -23.94 11.45 33.97
N PRO A 49 -22.90 11.08 34.76
CA PRO A 49 -22.29 9.77 35.03
C PRO A 49 -22.33 9.45 36.57
N SER A 50 -21.58 8.44 37.03
CA SER A 50 -21.19 8.30 38.46
C SER A 50 -19.74 7.78 38.59
N THR A 51 -19.11 7.96 39.77
CA THR A 51 -17.63 7.89 39.92
C THR A 51 -17.14 7.30 41.26
N SER A 52 -16.07 6.49 41.20
CA SER A 52 -15.09 6.16 42.28
C SER A 52 -14.11 5.11 41.71
N ASP A 53 -12.77 5.09 41.83
CA ASP A 53 -11.72 5.75 42.65
C ASP A 53 -11.02 4.82 43.70
N SER A 54 -9.75 5.13 44.01
CA SER A 54 -8.84 4.63 45.07
C SER A 54 -7.93 3.38 44.84
N THR A 55 -6.65 3.66 44.50
CA THR A 55 -5.38 3.24 45.16
C THR A 55 -5.22 1.85 45.87
N THR A 56 -4.07 1.13 45.83
CA THR A 56 -2.76 1.56 46.42
C THR A 56 -1.54 0.63 46.12
N ARG A 57 -0.44 1.25 45.62
CA ARG A 57 0.97 1.23 46.13
C ARG A 57 1.58 0.00 46.88
N LYS A 58 2.77 -0.46 46.44
CA LYS A 58 3.90 -0.96 47.30
C LYS A 58 5.29 -0.88 46.61
N LYS A 59 6.40 -1.01 47.38
CA LYS A 59 7.82 -0.81 46.95
C LYS A 59 8.78 -1.90 47.48
N LYS A 60 9.85 -2.22 46.73
CA LYS A 60 11.25 -2.57 47.12
C LYS A 60 12.10 -2.60 45.83
N THR A 61 13.25 -1.91 45.67
CA THR A 61 14.59 -2.06 46.29
C THR A 61 15.34 -3.29 45.71
N ILE A 62 16.15 -3.20 44.63
CA ILE A 62 17.55 -2.64 44.53
C ILE A 62 18.56 -3.59 45.23
N VAL A 63 19.68 -4.06 44.66
CA VAL A 63 20.68 -3.52 43.68
C VAL A 63 20.90 -4.40 42.40
N PRO A 64 21.69 -3.98 41.37
CA PRO A 64 21.74 -4.59 40.01
C PRO A 64 22.97 -5.47 39.66
N SER A 65 22.99 -6.08 38.46
CA SER A 65 24.15 -6.75 37.81
C SER A 65 24.26 -6.44 36.30
N THR A 66 25.45 -6.04 35.84
CA THR A 66 26.01 -6.09 34.46
C THR A 66 25.04 -6.20 33.27
N ALA A 67 24.88 -5.10 32.53
CA ALA A 67 24.42 -5.15 31.14
C ALA A 67 25.55 -5.61 30.21
N LEU A 68 25.21 -6.43 29.21
CA LEU A 68 25.91 -6.55 27.93
C LEU A 68 24.91 -7.01 26.86
N ASP A 69 25.08 -6.55 25.63
CA ASP A 69 24.05 -6.55 24.58
C ASP A 69 23.54 -7.91 24.09
N SER A 70 22.24 -7.95 23.78
CA SER A 70 21.65 -8.80 22.75
C SER A 70 20.48 -8.05 22.10
N ASN A 71 20.76 -7.26 21.06
CA ASN A 71 19.81 -6.34 20.43
C ASN A 71 18.81 -7.06 19.49
N ASP A 72 17.99 -7.96 20.04
CA ASP A 72 16.83 -8.52 19.35
C ASP A 72 15.62 -7.60 19.54
N GLN A 73 15.47 -6.65 18.62
CA GLN A 73 14.42 -5.64 18.72
C GLN A 73 13.06 -6.23 18.38
N ALA A 74 12.30 -6.56 19.42
CA ALA A 74 10.86 -6.81 19.34
C ALA A 74 10.19 -5.61 18.67
N LYS A 75 9.87 -5.75 17.38
CA LYS A 75 9.40 -4.64 16.57
C LYS A 75 8.03 -4.15 17.03
N SER A 76 7.80 -2.89 16.75
CA SER A 76 6.62 -2.15 17.16
C SER A 76 5.88 -1.59 15.95
N PHE A 77 4.60 -1.31 16.18
CA PHE A 77 3.80 -0.46 15.32
C PHE A 77 3.31 0.74 16.12
N TYR A 78 3.22 1.88 15.46
CA TYR A 78 2.85 3.14 16.08
C TYR A 78 1.43 3.52 15.65
N HIS A 79 0.61 3.93 16.61
CA HIS A 79 -0.72 4.49 16.33
C HIS A 79 -0.96 5.74 17.16
N PHE A 80 -1.65 6.73 16.58
CA PHE A 80 -2.13 7.89 17.32
C PHE A 80 -3.41 7.54 18.08
N ASP A 81 -3.36 7.60 19.41
CA ASP A 81 -4.52 7.50 20.29
C ASP A 81 -5.23 8.87 20.35
N PHE A 82 -6.39 8.95 19.70
CA PHE A 82 -7.21 10.17 19.65
C PHE A 82 -7.93 10.53 20.95
N GLN A 83 -8.00 9.62 21.93
CA GLN A 83 -8.55 9.90 23.27
C GLN A 83 -7.46 10.46 24.19
N GLN A 84 -6.25 9.88 24.13
CA GLN A 84 -5.09 10.34 24.89
C GLN A 84 -4.29 11.46 24.18
N GLN A 85 -4.68 11.83 22.95
CA GLN A 85 -4.05 12.83 22.07
C GLN A 85 -2.54 12.64 21.92
N LYS A 86 -2.10 11.39 21.79
CA LYS A 86 -0.68 11.04 21.77
C LYS A 86 -0.39 9.86 20.85
N TRP A 87 0.86 9.77 20.39
CA TRP A 87 1.38 8.56 19.78
C TRP A 87 1.60 7.46 20.83
N VAL A 88 1.23 6.24 20.48
CA VAL A 88 1.39 5.02 21.27
C VAL A 88 2.16 4.01 20.42
N GLU A 89 3.27 3.54 20.98
CA GLU A 89 4.07 2.46 20.41
C GLU A 89 3.60 1.12 21.01
N THR A 90 3.14 0.21 20.15
CA THR A 90 2.71 -1.13 20.53
C THR A 90 3.71 -2.14 20.02
N ALA A 91 4.41 -2.84 20.91
CA ALA A 91 5.21 -4.01 20.55
C ALA A 91 4.29 -5.12 20.05
N PHE A 92 4.70 -5.87 19.02
CA PHE A 92 3.87 -6.96 18.50
C PHE A 92 3.55 -8.02 19.56
N PRO A 93 2.27 -8.39 19.76
CA PRO A 93 1.90 -9.54 20.58
C PRO A 93 2.57 -10.84 20.09
N GLY A 94 2.90 -11.72 21.04
CA GLY A 94 3.52 -13.03 20.77
C GLY A 94 5.04 -13.08 21.00
N ALA A 95 5.49 -12.77 22.22
CA ALA A 95 6.86 -12.96 22.69
C ALA A 95 6.88 -13.60 24.11
N GLU A 96 6.09 -14.65 24.32
CA GLU A 96 6.26 -15.53 25.48
C GLU A 96 7.22 -16.68 25.13
N SER A 97 8.02 -17.11 26.11
CA SER A 97 9.16 -18.00 25.85
C SER A 97 8.72 -19.43 25.52
N SER A 98 9.23 -19.97 24.42
CA SER A 98 9.43 -21.41 24.25
C SER A 98 10.92 -21.68 24.05
N THR A 99 11.47 -22.65 24.77
CA THR A 99 12.89 -22.99 24.73
C THR A 99 13.20 -23.82 23.49
N SER A 100 13.92 -23.26 22.53
CA SER A 100 14.54 -24.03 21.44
C SER A 100 15.93 -23.49 21.13
N THR A 101 16.91 -24.39 21.05
CA THR A 101 18.28 -24.08 20.64
C THR A 101 18.31 -23.91 19.12
N THR A 102 18.78 -22.78 18.62
CA THR A 102 19.07 -22.62 17.18
C THR A 102 20.29 -21.71 17.01
N LEU A 103 21.22 -22.10 16.14
CA LEU A 103 22.37 -21.26 15.81
C LEU A 103 21.89 -20.07 14.96
N SER A 104 22.46 -18.89 15.24
CA SER A 104 22.33 -17.71 14.39
C SER A 104 23.14 -17.90 13.10
N ALA A 105 22.57 -18.61 12.14
CA ALA A 105 23.04 -18.55 10.77
C ALA A 105 22.67 -17.17 10.20
N GLU A 106 23.67 -16.33 9.96
CA GLU A 106 23.49 -15.21 9.05
C GLU A 106 23.19 -15.78 7.67
N VAL A 107 22.01 -15.47 7.13
CA VAL A 107 21.65 -15.89 5.78
C VAL A 107 22.40 -14.97 4.82
N GLU A 108 23.61 -15.40 4.44
CA GLU A 108 24.31 -14.83 3.29
C GLU A 108 23.37 -14.91 2.07
N ASP A 109 23.21 -13.77 1.38
CA ASP A 109 22.46 -13.70 0.14
C ASP A 109 23.13 -14.60 -0.90
N ASP A 110 22.47 -15.70 -1.29
CA ASP A 110 22.97 -16.61 -2.32
C ASP A 110 23.24 -15.82 -3.62
N PRO A 111 24.50 -15.68 -4.06
CA PRO A 111 24.84 -14.86 -5.23
C PRO A 111 24.41 -15.52 -6.55
N SER A 112 23.90 -16.75 -6.51
CA SER A 112 23.26 -17.42 -7.65
C SER A 112 21.73 -17.30 -7.66
N ALA A 113 21.11 -16.80 -6.59
CA ALA A 113 19.68 -16.54 -6.56
C ALA A 113 19.32 -15.37 -7.50
N ALA A 114 18.27 -15.56 -8.30
CA ALA A 114 17.80 -14.51 -9.20
C ALA A 114 17.33 -13.29 -8.40
N GLN A 115 17.81 -12.11 -8.78
CA GLN A 115 17.39 -10.85 -8.13
C GLN A 115 15.88 -10.64 -8.31
N VAL A 116 15.18 -10.39 -7.22
CA VAL A 116 13.71 -10.30 -7.19
C VAL A 116 13.26 -8.83 -7.22
N VAL A 117 12.24 -8.56 -8.02
CA VAL A 117 11.47 -7.32 -7.99
C VAL A 117 10.15 -7.60 -7.25
N HIS A 118 9.75 -6.72 -6.34
CA HIS A 118 8.64 -6.95 -5.42
C HIS A 118 7.39 -6.11 -5.72
N GLY A 119 7.54 -4.91 -6.30
CA GLY A 119 6.41 -4.02 -6.57
C GLY A 119 5.45 -4.58 -7.61
N GLN A 120 4.14 -4.44 -7.37
CA GLN A 120 3.04 -5.01 -8.17
C GLN A 120 3.17 -4.75 -9.69
N ALA A 121 3.63 -3.55 -10.06
CA ALA A 121 3.90 -3.11 -11.42
C ALA A 121 5.38 -2.78 -11.66
N GLY A 122 6.28 -3.17 -10.75
CA GLY A 122 7.71 -2.89 -10.82
C GLY A 122 8.13 -1.50 -10.36
N GLN A 123 7.34 -0.85 -9.50
CA GLN A 123 7.54 0.50 -9.00
C GLN A 123 8.93 0.65 -8.34
N ASP A 124 9.33 -0.30 -7.51
CA ASP A 124 10.64 -0.41 -6.85
C ASP A 124 11.83 -0.44 -7.83
N TRP A 125 11.73 -1.25 -8.89
CA TRP A 125 12.75 -1.33 -9.95
C TRP A 125 12.85 -0.02 -10.75
N LEU A 126 11.72 0.64 -10.98
CA LEU A 126 11.64 1.91 -11.69
C LEU A 126 12.20 3.06 -10.86
N VAL A 127 11.87 3.12 -9.56
CA VAL A 127 12.40 4.08 -8.58
C VAL A 127 13.92 4.03 -8.56
N GLN A 128 14.52 2.85 -8.47
CA GLN A 128 15.98 2.73 -8.50
C GLN A 128 16.58 3.06 -9.87
N SER A 129 15.91 2.68 -10.96
CA SER A 129 16.38 3.05 -12.31
C SER A 129 16.33 4.57 -12.55
N LEU A 130 15.34 5.28 -12.01
CA LEU A 130 15.23 6.73 -12.04
C LEU A 130 16.33 7.39 -11.18
N LEU A 131 16.54 6.90 -9.96
CA LEU A 131 17.50 7.44 -8.99
C LEU A 131 18.94 6.94 -9.21
N ASN A 132 19.24 6.38 -10.39
CA ASN A 132 20.56 5.88 -10.77
C ASN A 132 21.16 4.91 -9.74
N CYS A 133 20.33 3.98 -9.24
CA CYS A 133 20.68 2.94 -8.28
C CYS A 133 21.25 3.48 -6.96
N LYS A 134 20.55 4.44 -6.34
CA LYS A 134 20.89 4.99 -5.02
C LYS A 134 21.11 3.88 -3.98
N SER A 135 22.19 4.03 -3.22
CA SER A 135 22.74 3.06 -2.25
C SER A 135 23.40 1.79 -2.84
N MET A 136 23.34 1.53 -4.14
CA MET A 136 23.95 0.32 -4.72
C MET A 136 25.47 0.36 -4.56
N GLY A 137 26.02 -0.56 -3.75
CA GLY A 137 27.46 -0.66 -3.48
C GLY A 137 28.04 0.46 -2.61
N VAL A 138 27.23 1.31 -1.98
CA VAL A 138 27.69 2.45 -1.17
C VAL A 138 27.18 2.36 0.27
N SER A 139 28.08 2.11 1.21
CA SER A 139 27.75 2.10 2.64
C SER A 139 27.38 3.51 3.14
N GLY A 140 26.32 3.60 3.95
CA GLY A 140 25.88 4.84 4.60
C GLY A 140 25.03 5.79 3.74
N ALA A 141 25.01 5.64 2.42
CA ALA A 141 24.28 6.51 1.49
C ALA A 141 22.80 6.08 1.28
N ASN A 142 22.11 5.71 2.36
CA ASN A 142 20.76 5.13 2.32
C ASN A 142 19.74 6.08 1.68
N GLY A 143 18.75 5.52 0.99
CA GLY A 143 17.52 6.24 0.62
C GLY A 143 16.46 6.18 1.71
N PHE A 144 15.47 7.08 1.62
CA PHE A 144 14.29 7.07 2.49
C PHE A 144 12.99 6.95 1.68
N PHE A 145 12.11 6.04 2.07
CA PHE A 145 10.80 5.84 1.44
C PHE A 145 9.62 6.03 2.40
N ILE A 146 8.46 6.31 1.83
CA ILE A 146 7.15 6.21 2.46
C ILE A 146 6.32 5.26 1.59
N GLU A 147 5.70 4.26 2.18
CA GLU A 147 4.80 3.33 1.49
C GLU A 147 3.47 3.34 2.23
N LEU A 148 2.46 3.96 1.63
CA LEU A 148 1.10 4.06 2.16
C LEU A 148 0.19 3.14 1.35
N GLY A 149 -0.66 2.38 2.05
CA GLY A 149 -1.30 1.17 1.50
C GLY A 149 -0.28 0.04 1.35
N SER A 150 0.63 -0.11 2.32
CA SER A 150 1.77 -1.01 2.16
C SER A 150 1.41 -2.50 2.20
N HIS A 151 0.16 -2.87 2.50
CA HIS A 151 -0.41 -4.21 2.33
C HIS A 151 0.42 -5.28 3.06
N ASP A 152 0.57 -6.48 2.50
CA ASP A 152 1.47 -7.52 3.01
C ASP A 152 2.93 -7.04 3.05
N ALA A 153 3.62 -7.39 4.12
CA ALA A 153 5.01 -6.99 4.36
C ALA A 153 6.05 -7.61 3.39
N SER A 154 5.63 -8.37 2.37
CA SER A 154 6.48 -9.11 1.43
C SER A 154 5.91 -9.29 0.01
N ILE A 155 4.59 -9.43 -0.12
CA ILE A 155 3.88 -9.66 -1.38
C ILE A 155 3.46 -8.30 -1.96
N ILE A 156 3.69 -8.11 -3.27
CA ILE A 156 3.41 -6.89 -4.07
C ILE A 156 3.97 -5.54 -3.57
N SER A 157 4.64 -5.51 -2.41
CA SER A 157 5.17 -4.29 -1.80
C SER A 157 6.22 -3.58 -2.66
N ASN A 158 5.97 -2.29 -2.87
CA ASN A 158 6.76 -1.35 -3.65
C ASN A 158 8.03 -0.84 -2.93
N SER A 159 8.28 -1.22 -1.67
CA SER A 159 9.51 -0.86 -0.95
C SER A 159 10.40 -2.03 -0.51
N LEU A 160 9.93 -3.28 -0.61
CA LEU A 160 10.68 -4.41 -0.05
C LEU A 160 12.08 -4.57 -0.66
N LEU A 161 12.20 -4.36 -1.98
CA LEU A 161 13.47 -4.34 -2.69
C LEU A 161 14.39 -3.21 -2.19
N LEU A 162 13.82 -2.02 -1.99
CA LEU A 162 14.53 -0.80 -1.55
C LEU A 162 15.12 -1.00 -0.15
N GLU A 163 14.34 -1.56 0.78
CA GLU A 163 14.81 -1.97 2.09
C GLU A 163 15.90 -3.05 1.97
N LYS A 164 15.60 -4.21 1.37
CA LYS A 164 16.44 -5.41 1.50
C LYS A 164 17.75 -5.36 0.70
N LYS A 165 17.72 -4.86 -0.55
CA LYS A 165 18.90 -4.88 -1.44
C LYS A 165 19.65 -3.56 -1.49
N PHE A 166 19.04 -2.47 -1.01
CA PHE A 166 19.62 -1.13 -1.06
C PHE A 166 19.72 -0.46 0.33
N ASN A 167 19.34 -1.16 1.40
CA ASN A 167 19.40 -0.66 2.78
C ASN A 167 18.67 0.68 2.99
N TRP A 168 17.61 0.93 2.22
CA TRP A 168 16.76 2.11 2.46
C TRP A 168 16.00 1.95 3.78
N GLN A 169 15.69 3.08 4.40
CA GLN A 169 14.83 3.17 5.57
C GLN A 169 13.49 3.77 5.17
N GLY A 170 12.44 3.57 5.97
CA GLY A 170 11.17 4.17 5.62
C GLY A 170 10.06 4.00 6.64
N LEU A 171 8.89 4.51 6.24
CA LEU A 171 7.62 4.33 6.92
C LEU A 171 6.72 3.45 6.04
N CYS A 172 6.12 2.42 6.65
CA CYS A 172 5.13 1.54 6.04
C CYS A 172 3.82 1.85 6.76
N LEU A 173 2.80 2.29 6.03
CA LEU A 173 1.57 2.81 6.61
C LEU A 173 0.44 1.90 6.15
N GLU A 174 0.03 1.03 7.07
CA GLU A 174 -0.98 0.00 6.86
C GLU A 174 -1.91 -0.02 8.08
N ALA A 175 -3.21 0.15 7.83
CA ALA A 175 -4.23 0.26 8.87
C ALA A 175 -4.88 -1.09 9.18
N ASP A 176 -4.92 -2.01 8.22
CA ASP A 176 -5.64 -3.27 8.32
C ASP A 176 -4.92 -4.25 9.25
N PRO A 177 -5.56 -4.69 10.36
CA PRO A 177 -4.99 -5.62 11.32
C PRO A 177 -4.44 -6.92 10.72
N GLN A 178 -4.95 -7.37 9.56
CA GLN A 178 -4.57 -8.66 8.99
C GLN A 178 -3.10 -8.69 8.50
N TYR A 179 -2.57 -7.59 7.97
CA TYR A 179 -1.20 -7.55 7.41
C TYR A 179 -0.11 -7.22 8.43
N LEU A 180 -0.46 -6.57 9.55
CA LEU A 180 0.51 -6.01 10.51
C LEU A 180 1.50 -7.04 11.04
N SER A 181 1.06 -8.29 11.24
CA SER A 181 1.90 -9.37 11.77
C SER A 181 3.11 -9.70 10.90
N GLY A 182 3.02 -9.49 9.57
CA GLY A 182 4.13 -9.68 8.64
C GLY A 182 5.26 -8.68 8.83
N TYR A 183 4.97 -7.46 9.31
CA TYR A 183 5.98 -6.40 9.48
C TYR A 183 7.01 -6.72 10.58
N LYS A 184 6.77 -7.76 11.39
CA LYS A 184 7.81 -8.43 12.21
C LYS A 184 9.08 -8.74 11.40
N GLN A 185 9.01 -8.95 10.09
CA GLN A 185 10.18 -9.21 9.24
C GLN A 185 10.89 -7.95 8.70
N ARG A 186 10.19 -6.84 8.46
CA ARG A 186 10.78 -5.57 7.96
C ARG A 186 11.65 -4.93 9.05
N LYS A 187 12.96 -4.78 8.84
CA LYS A 187 13.92 -4.23 9.81
C LYS A 187 14.10 -2.71 9.66
N ASN A 188 14.07 -2.19 8.44
CA ASN A 188 14.31 -0.77 8.17
C ASN A 188 13.03 0.04 7.93
N CYS A 189 11.86 -0.62 7.88
CA CYS A 189 10.56 0.04 7.81
C CYS A 189 9.88 0.12 9.17
N LYS A 190 9.47 1.32 9.61
CA LYS A 190 8.60 1.50 10.78
C LYS A 190 7.14 1.38 10.36
N LEU A 191 6.36 0.53 11.03
CA LEU A 191 4.94 0.34 10.76
C LEU A 191 4.09 1.40 11.48
N VAL A 192 3.25 2.11 10.73
CA VAL A 192 2.28 3.09 11.24
C VAL A 192 0.88 2.54 11.04
N GLN A 193 0.19 2.18 12.13
CA GLN A 193 -1.17 1.66 12.10
C GLN A 193 -2.20 2.79 12.26
N ASN A 194 -2.20 3.73 11.31
CA ASN A 194 -3.26 4.72 11.19
C ASN A 194 -3.71 4.85 9.73
N ILE A 195 -5.00 5.10 9.55
CA ILE A 195 -5.58 5.51 8.27
C ILE A 195 -5.13 6.94 8.00
N ILE A 196 -4.56 7.17 6.83
CA ILE A 196 -3.99 8.49 6.48
C ILE A 196 -5.00 9.30 5.68
N GLY A 197 -5.06 10.59 5.97
CA GLY A 197 -6.00 11.53 5.39
C GLY A 197 -5.99 12.84 6.15
N TYR A 198 -6.61 13.87 5.59
CA TYR A 198 -6.61 15.22 6.16
C TYR A 198 -8.01 15.68 6.63
N PRO A 199 -8.10 16.62 7.59
CA PRO A 199 -7.12 16.90 8.63
C PRO A 199 -7.10 15.79 9.69
N THR A 200 -6.04 15.76 10.47
CA THR A 200 -5.92 14.88 11.66
C THR A 200 -7.15 15.01 12.55
N GLY A 201 -7.78 13.88 12.85
CA GLY A 201 -9.00 13.81 13.65
C GLY A 201 -10.32 13.89 12.87
N ARG A 202 -10.31 14.11 11.54
CA ARG A 202 -11.52 13.97 10.70
C ARG A 202 -12.04 12.52 10.84
N GLU A 203 -13.28 12.38 11.28
CA GLU A 203 -13.94 11.07 11.34
C GLU A 203 -14.30 10.58 9.95
N VAL A 204 -14.01 9.30 9.71
CA VAL A 204 -14.30 8.58 8.46
C VAL A 204 -14.90 7.22 8.78
N GLU A 205 -15.50 6.60 7.77
CA GLU A 205 -15.90 5.19 7.80
C GLU A 205 -14.90 4.43 6.93
N PHE A 206 -14.33 3.33 7.43
CA PHE A 206 -13.31 2.53 6.76
C PHE A 206 -13.80 1.09 6.58
N ALA A 207 -13.56 0.52 5.40
CA ALA A 207 -13.88 -0.84 5.04
C ALA A 207 -12.66 -1.74 5.28
N PHE A 208 -12.77 -2.66 6.24
CA PHE A 208 -11.86 -3.80 6.35
C PHE A 208 -12.48 -4.97 5.57
N HIS A 209 -11.90 -5.33 4.43
CA HIS A 209 -12.37 -6.47 3.64
C HIS A 209 -11.73 -7.78 4.13
N PRO A 210 -12.40 -8.93 3.97
CA PRO A 210 -11.85 -10.22 4.38
C PRO A 210 -10.68 -10.66 3.46
N PRO A 211 -9.80 -11.57 3.91
CA PRO A 211 -8.49 -11.82 3.28
C PRO A 211 -8.55 -12.21 1.80
N GLU A 212 -9.62 -12.87 1.38
CA GLU A 212 -9.86 -13.38 0.02
C GLU A 212 -9.97 -12.27 -1.03
N THR A 213 -10.19 -11.02 -0.57
CA THR A 213 -10.31 -9.83 -1.44
C THR A 213 -8.97 -9.25 -1.88
N ASN A 214 -7.85 -9.73 -1.30
CA ASN A 214 -6.48 -9.36 -1.68
C ASN A 214 -6.20 -7.83 -1.64
N GLY A 215 -6.56 -7.17 -0.54
CA GLY A 215 -6.01 -5.84 -0.18
C GLY A 215 -6.93 -4.64 -0.27
N LEU A 216 -8.18 -4.80 -0.73
CA LEU A 216 -9.11 -3.71 -1.09
C LEU A 216 -9.66 -2.87 0.10
N SER A 217 -8.98 -2.88 1.25
CA SER A 217 -9.35 -2.17 2.48
C SER A 217 -9.07 -0.67 2.39
N GLY A 218 -10.10 0.17 2.54
CA GLY A 218 -10.01 1.59 2.25
C GLY A 218 -11.10 2.47 2.87
N ILE A 219 -10.95 3.79 2.71
CA ILE A 219 -11.94 4.77 3.21
C ILE A 219 -13.21 4.70 2.36
N ILE A 220 -14.38 4.64 3.01
CA ILE A 220 -15.68 4.58 2.35
C ILE A 220 -16.15 6.00 2.00
N GLY A 221 -16.39 6.28 0.72
CA GLY A 221 -16.90 7.56 0.26
C GLY A 221 -17.24 7.58 -1.23
N ASN A 222 -18.18 8.44 -1.64
CA ASN A 222 -18.75 8.44 -3.01
C ASN A 222 -17.73 8.67 -4.15
N ASN A 223 -16.53 9.15 -3.84
CA ASN A 223 -15.44 9.42 -4.80
C ASN A 223 -14.23 8.47 -4.63
N PHE A 224 -14.33 7.50 -3.72
CA PHE A 224 -13.31 6.48 -3.44
C PHE A 224 -13.76 5.14 -4.02
N ASP A 225 -12.85 4.19 -4.15
CA ASP A 225 -13.17 2.91 -4.79
C ASP A 225 -13.99 2.02 -3.84
N ASN A 226 -13.95 2.32 -2.54
CA ASN A 226 -14.86 1.84 -1.52
C ASN A 226 -16.08 2.77 -1.35
N THR A 227 -17.28 2.26 -1.62
CA THR A 227 -18.57 2.96 -1.47
C THR A 227 -19.57 2.08 -0.72
N LYS A 228 -20.62 2.66 -0.11
CA LYS A 228 -21.67 1.88 0.59
C LYS A 228 -22.48 0.96 -0.35
N GLN A 229 -22.34 1.12 -1.66
CA GLN A 229 -23.06 0.38 -2.70
C GLN A 229 -22.25 -0.78 -3.29
N ASN A 230 -20.93 -0.85 -3.06
CA ASN A 230 -20.04 -1.88 -3.61
C ASN A 230 -19.16 -2.61 -2.56
N LEU A 231 -19.42 -2.41 -1.25
CA LEU A 231 -18.77 -3.22 -0.20
C LEU A 231 -19.01 -4.72 -0.46
N GLN A 232 -17.97 -5.53 -0.28
CA GLN A 232 -18.03 -6.96 -0.54
C GLN A 232 -18.70 -7.70 0.63
N TYR A 233 -19.22 -8.90 0.37
CA TYR A 233 -19.76 -9.74 1.46
C TYR A 233 -18.65 -10.04 2.48
N GLY A 234 -18.96 -9.92 3.77
CA GLY A 234 -17.99 -10.07 4.87
C GLY A 234 -17.21 -8.80 5.25
N THR A 235 -17.33 -7.69 4.51
CA THR A 235 -16.66 -6.42 4.84
C THR A 235 -17.11 -5.87 6.20
N SER A 236 -16.15 -5.50 7.06
CA SER A 236 -16.41 -4.78 8.31
C SER A 236 -16.24 -3.27 8.07
N ALA A 237 -17.35 -2.52 8.05
CA ALA A 237 -17.33 -1.06 8.01
C ALA A 237 -17.25 -0.49 9.43
N GLN A 238 -16.24 0.34 9.72
CA GLN A 238 -15.99 0.87 11.07
C GLN A 238 -15.76 2.39 11.05
N LYS A 239 -16.27 3.09 12.06
CA LYS A 239 -15.97 4.51 12.27
C LYS A 239 -14.64 4.70 12.99
N THR A 240 -13.85 5.62 12.48
CA THR A 240 -12.46 5.84 12.90
C THR A 240 -12.00 7.26 12.54
N ARG A 241 -10.76 7.64 12.85
CA ARG A 241 -10.21 8.98 12.57
C ARG A 241 -8.91 8.88 11.78
N VAL A 242 -8.77 9.76 10.79
CA VAL A 242 -7.55 9.86 9.99
C VAL A 242 -6.48 10.70 10.69
N ILE A 243 -5.21 10.47 10.34
CA ILE A 243 -4.09 11.35 10.68
C ILE A 243 -3.41 11.88 9.42
N SER A 244 -2.99 13.14 9.45
CA SER A 244 -2.34 13.78 8.30
C SER A 244 -0.95 13.19 8.06
N LEU A 245 -0.56 13.08 6.79
CA LEU A 245 0.79 12.65 6.42
C LEU A 245 1.86 13.63 6.95
N GLU A 246 1.52 14.90 7.16
CA GLU A 246 2.41 15.88 7.81
C GLU A 246 2.68 15.52 9.28
N ASP A 247 1.66 15.13 10.06
CA ASP A 247 1.83 14.78 11.48
C ASP A 247 2.57 13.45 11.66
N VAL A 248 2.38 12.48 10.75
CA VAL A 248 3.19 11.26 10.69
C VAL A 248 4.66 11.61 10.38
N TRP A 249 4.90 12.38 9.31
CA TRP A 249 6.24 12.80 8.90
C TRP A 249 7.00 13.53 10.03
N ARG A 250 6.33 14.46 10.71
CA ARG A 250 6.84 15.17 11.90
C ARG A 250 7.13 14.22 13.06
N HIS A 251 6.21 13.31 13.39
CA HIS A 251 6.37 12.40 14.53
C HIS A 251 7.63 11.53 14.41
N PHE A 252 7.87 10.97 13.21
CA PHE A 252 9.03 10.12 12.97
C PHE A 252 10.33 10.89 12.71
N ASN A 253 10.29 12.23 12.66
CA ASN A 253 11.39 13.10 12.24
C ASN A 253 12.00 12.62 10.91
N ALA A 254 11.14 12.27 9.96
CA ALA A 254 11.55 11.77 8.65
C ALA A 254 12.11 12.90 7.77
N PRO A 255 12.94 12.61 6.75
CA PRO A 255 13.57 13.65 5.94
C PRO A 255 12.57 14.57 5.20
N SER A 256 12.84 15.87 5.14
CA SER A 256 12.09 16.83 4.30
C SER A 256 12.14 16.53 2.80
N THR A 257 13.09 15.70 2.36
CA THR A 257 13.18 15.19 0.99
C THR A 257 13.23 13.67 1.05
N ILE A 258 12.10 13.06 0.74
CA ILE A 258 11.90 11.62 0.65
C ILE A 258 12.32 11.18 -0.75
N ASP A 259 13.01 10.05 -0.91
CA ASP A 259 13.43 9.57 -2.23
C ASP A 259 12.28 8.92 -2.99
N TYR A 260 11.39 8.21 -2.28
CA TYR A 260 10.23 7.56 -2.88
C TYR A 260 8.99 7.62 -1.99
N PHE A 261 7.83 7.94 -2.57
CA PHE A 261 6.53 7.76 -1.95
C PHE A 261 5.66 6.86 -2.83
N SER A 262 5.19 5.73 -2.28
CA SER A 262 4.07 4.96 -2.83
C SER A 262 2.79 5.45 -2.17
N LEU A 263 1.86 5.95 -2.98
CA LEU A 263 0.54 6.42 -2.56
C LEU A 263 -0.54 5.54 -3.18
N ASP A 264 -0.94 4.51 -2.42
CA ASP A 264 -1.99 3.57 -2.77
C ASP A 264 -2.99 3.54 -1.60
N VAL A 265 -4.25 3.93 -1.84
CA VAL A 265 -5.26 4.08 -0.78
C VAL A 265 -6.70 3.88 -1.31
N GLU A 266 -6.89 2.97 -2.27
CA GLU A 266 -8.21 2.61 -2.82
C GLU A 266 -9.02 3.86 -3.24
N GLY A 267 -8.36 4.76 -3.96
CA GLY A 267 -8.97 5.98 -4.49
C GLY A 267 -9.05 7.18 -3.54
N ALA A 268 -8.49 7.12 -2.33
CA ALA A 268 -8.48 8.23 -1.36
C ALA A 268 -7.26 9.19 -1.46
N GLU A 269 -6.51 9.16 -2.56
CA GLU A 269 -5.21 9.84 -2.70
C GLU A 269 -5.33 11.37 -2.58
N SER A 270 -6.38 11.95 -3.15
CA SER A 270 -6.67 13.39 -3.02
C SER A 270 -6.96 13.81 -1.57
N LEU A 271 -7.49 12.91 -0.73
CA LEU A 271 -7.75 13.14 0.70
C LEU A 271 -6.46 13.05 1.54
N VAL A 272 -5.50 12.21 1.13
CA VAL A 272 -4.14 12.17 1.71
C VAL A 272 -3.36 13.45 1.39
N MET A 273 -3.55 14.00 0.19
CA MET A 273 -2.81 15.16 -0.32
C MET A 273 -3.55 16.51 -0.13
N GLU A 274 -4.74 16.51 0.48
CA GLU A 274 -5.48 17.72 0.86
C GLU A 274 -4.64 18.57 1.84
N ASN A 275 -4.41 19.84 1.49
CA ASN A 275 -3.56 20.78 2.23
C ASN A 275 -2.12 20.30 2.55
N PHE A 276 -1.53 19.49 1.68
CA PHE A 276 -0.16 18.96 1.85
C PHE A 276 0.92 20.07 1.96
N PRO A 277 1.94 19.95 2.85
CA PRO A 277 2.95 20.98 3.13
C PRO A 277 4.09 21.01 2.09
N TRP A 278 3.79 21.39 0.85
CA TRP A 278 4.71 21.43 -0.30
C TRP A 278 5.97 22.31 -0.11
N ASP A 279 5.98 23.17 0.91
CA ASP A 279 7.11 24.02 1.31
C ASP A 279 8.12 23.31 2.23
N LYS A 280 7.71 22.23 2.93
CA LYS A 280 8.50 21.53 3.96
C LYS A 280 8.80 20.07 3.63
N LEU A 281 7.92 19.41 2.87
CA LEU A 281 8.03 18.00 2.51
C LEU A 281 7.94 17.84 0.98
N ARG A 282 8.88 17.07 0.42
CA ARG A 282 9.00 16.83 -1.03
C ARG A 282 9.43 15.39 -1.30
N PHE A 283 9.05 14.87 -2.47
CA PHE A 283 9.36 13.52 -2.92
C PHE A 283 10.19 13.60 -4.21
N ARG A 284 11.25 12.79 -4.35
CA ARG A 284 11.98 12.70 -5.63
C ARG A 284 11.13 11.94 -6.66
N VAL A 285 10.71 10.73 -6.30
CA VAL A 285 9.80 9.88 -7.07
C VAL A 285 8.52 9.65 -6.26
N LEU A 286 7.38 9.66 -6.95
CA LEU A 286 6.06 9.38 -6.40
C LEU A 286 5.34 8.40 -7.33
N THR A 287 4.79 7.31 -6.81
CA THR A 287 3.77 6.52 -7.52
C THR A 287 2.42 6.73 -6.87
N VAL A 288 1.38 6.77 -7.69
CA VAL A 288 -0.01 7.02 -7.27
C VAL A 288 -0.90 6.03 -7.99
N GLU A 289 -1.68 5.23 -7.25
CA GLU A 289 -2.63 4.26 -7.82
C GLU A 289 -3.72 5.00 -8.60
N ARG A 290 -4.64 5.72 -7.93
CA ARG A 290 -5.61 6.58 -8.64
C ARG A 290 -5.23 8.04 -8.62
N ALA A 291 -4.33 8.42 -9.54
CA ALA A 291 -4.04 9.82 -9.85
C ALA A 291 -5.25 10.52 -10.51
N LYS A 292 -6.26 10.87 -9.73
CA LYS A 292 -7.49 11.57 -10.15
C LYS A 292 -7.17 13.00 -10.63
N PRO A 293 -7.97 13.61 -11.54
CA PRO A 293 -7.56 14.83 -12.27
C PRO A 293 -7.22 16.04 -11.39
N ASP A 294 -7.88 16.16 -10.24
CA ASP A 294 -7.60 17.14 -9.18
C ASP A 294 -6.22 16.94 -8.56
N LEU A 295 -5.83 15.70 -8.23
CA LEU A 295 -4.50 15.37 -7.75
C LEU A 295 -3.43 15.55 -8.84
N GLN A 296 -3.73 15.22 -10.10
CA GLN A 296 -2.81 15.50 -11.22
C GLN A 296 -2.52 17.00 -11.36
N LEU A 297 -3.56 17.84 -11.28
CA LEU A 297 -3.42 19.30 -11.33
C LEU A 297 -2.67 19.85 -10.11
N LEU A 298 -2.91 19.29 -8.92
CA LEU A 298 -2.18 19.64 -7.70
C LEU A 298 -0.68 19.31 -7.83
N LEU A 299 -0.34 18.11 -8.30
CA LEU A 299 1.04 17.68 -8.54
C LEU A 299 1.75 18.59 -9.56
N GLN A 300 1.10 18.88 -10.70
CA GLN A 300 1.64 19.77 -11.73
C GLN A 300 1.89 21.19 -11.18
N LYS A 301 0.91 21.75 -10.44
CA LYS A 301 1.01 23.06 -9.79
C LYS A 301 2.20 23.15 -8.82
N HIS A 302 2.55 22.06 -8.15
CA HIS A 302 3.66 21.99 -7.20
C HIS A 302 4.98 21.44 -7.78
N GLY A 303 5.08 21.36 -9.12
CA GLY A 303 6.34 21.09 -9.83
C GLY A 303 6.64 19.63 -10.12
N TYR A 304 5.64 18.75 -10.02
CA TYR A 304 5.78 17.33 -10.36
C TYR A 304 5.29 17.06 -11.79
N LYS A 305 5.97 16.14 -12.48
CA LYS A 305 5.65 15.75 -13.85
C LYS A 305 5.46 14.23 -13.94
N LYS A 306 4.36 13.80 -14.57
CA LYS A 306 4.11 12.38 -14.86
C LYS A 306 5.20 11.87 -15.81
N VAL A 307 5.89 10.83 -15.38
CA VAL A 307 6.84 10.07 -16.21
C VAL A 307 6.05 9.11 -17.09
N ARG A 308 5.21 8.28 -16.48
CA ARG A 308 4.47 7.19 -17.15
C ARG A 308 3.26 6.71 -16.36
N SER A 309 2.39 5.94 -16.99
CA SER A 309 1.61 4.91 -16.30
C SER A 309 2.44 3.62 -16.17
N ASN A 310 2.35 2.95 -15.04
CA ASN A 310 3.11 1.73 -14.73
C ASN A 310 2.36 0.46 -15.17
N ALA A 311 1.03 0.47 -15.06
CA ALA A 311 0.16 -0.64 -15.45
C ALA A 311 -1.14 -0.14 -16.13
N SER A 312 -2.07 -1.06 -16.37
CA SER A 312 -3.40 -0.79 -16.95
C SER A 312 -4.46 -0.37 -15.92
N PHE A 313 -4.22 -0.62 -14.62
CA PHE A 313 -5.07 -0.22 -13.49
C PHE A 313 -4.72 1.18 -12.97
N GLU A 314 -4.61 2.14 -13.89
CA GLU A 314 -4.43 3.58 -13.62
C GLU A 314 -3.11 4.03 -12.93
N ASP A 315 -2.36 3.17 -12.22
CA ASP A 315 -1.08 3.50 -11.53
C ASP A 315 -0.15 4.38 -12.40
N THR A 316 0.35 5.46 -11.80
CA THR A 316 1.24 6.44 -12.43
C THR A 316 2.50 6.77 -11.62
N THR A 317 3.65 6.87 -12.32
CA THR A 317 4.88 7.45 -11.76
C THR A 317 4.98 8.94 -12.09
N TRP A 318 5.31 9.73 -11.08
CA TRP A 318 5.59 11.17 -11.10
C TRP A 318 6.96 11.45 -10.51
N VAL A 319 7.61 12.54 -10.94
CA VAL A 319 8.89 12.99 -10.36
C VAL A 319 8.93 14.50 -10.18
N ASP A 320 9.74 14.96 -9.23
CA ASP A 320 10.06 16.37 -9.03
C ASP A 320 10.93 16.93 -10.16
N THR A 321 10.43 17.94 -10.87
CA THR A 321 11.15 18.59 -11.99
C THR A 321 12.40 19.38 -11.55
N LYS A 322 12.63 19.59 -10.25
CA LYS A 322 13.89 20.16 -9.74
C LYS A 322 15.02 19.13 -9.64
N GLU A 323 14.68 17.85 -9.55
CA GLU A 323 15.62 16.73 -9.33
C GLU A 323 15.83 15.91 -10.62
N PHE A 324 14.88 15.96 -11.56
CA PHE A 324 14.90 15.19 -12.81
C PHE A 324 14.80 16.08 -14.05
N SER A 325 15.78 15.98 -14.95
CA SER A 325 15.77 16.67 -16.23
C SER A 325 14.69 16.11 -17.18
N ASP A 326 14.21 16.93 -18.12
CA ASP A 326 13.28 16.48 -19.16
C ASP A 326 13.85 15.35 -20.03
N LEU A 327 15.17 15.27 -20.20
CA LEU A 327 15.83 14.14 -20.87
C LEU A 327 15.69 12.85 -20.05
N THR A 328 15.89 12.92 -18.73
CA THR A 328 15.67 11.79 -17.82
C THR A 328 14.22 11.34 -17.86
N ILE A 329 13.27 12.28 -17.73
CA ILE A 329 11.83 11.99 -17.79
C ILE A 329 11.45 11.34 -19.13
N SER A 330 12.00 11.83 -20.25
CA SER A 330 11.76 11.27 -21.58
C SER A 330 12.36 9.87 -21.78
N LYS A 331 13.45 9.49 -21.09
CA LYS A 331 14.03 8.13 -21.14
C LYS A 331 13.08 7.07 -20.54
N PHE A 332 12.32 7.42 -19.51
CA PHE A 332 11.44 6.50 -18.77
C PHE A 332 9.95 6.54 -19.18
N ALA A 333 9.58 7.39 -20.15
CA ALA A 333 8.20 7.58 -20.58
C ALA A 333 7.57 6.33 -21.27
N ASN A 334 6.23 6.26 -21.28
CA ASN A 334 5.51 5.18 -21.97
C ASN A 334 5.89 5.07 -23.45
N GLY A 335 5.94 3.84 -23.97
CA GLY A 335 6.31 3.57 -25.37
C GLY A 335 7.82 3.69 -25.66
N LYS A 336 8.66 3.99 -24.66
CA LYS A 336 10.12 3.91 -24.77
C LYS A 336 10.63 2.57 -24.26
N PRO A 337 11.62 1.95 -24.93
CA PRO A 337 12.35 0.83 -24.37
C PRO A 337 13.25 1.32 -23.23
N ILE A 338 13.14 0.69 -22.06
CA ILE A 338 13.99 0.95 -20.89
C ILE A 338 14.94 -0.24 -20.75
N ASP A 339 15.83 -0.43 -21.74
CA ASP A 339 16.76 -1.58 -21.80
C ASP A 339 18.11 -1.27 -21.11
N ASP A 340 18.48 0.01 -21.01
CA ASP A 340 19.73 0.52 -20.45
C ASP A 340 19.46 1.20 -19.10
N THR A 341 19.56 0.46 -17.99
CA THR A 341 19.57 1.02 -16.63
C THR A 341 20.55 0.24 -15.75
N CYS A 342 21.05 0.90 -14.71
CA CYS A 342 21.92 0.28 -13.70
C CYS A 342 21.27 -0.96 -13.03
N MET A 343 19.93 -1.03 -12.97
CA MET A 343 19.22 -2.21 -12.47
C MET A 343 19.39 -3.40 -13.43
N VAL A 344 19.31 -3.20 -14.75
CA VAL A 344 19.63 -4.26 -15.73
C VAL A 344 21.10 -4.67 -15.61
N SER A 345 22.01 -3.69 -15.49
CA SER A 345 23.46 -3.96 -15.33
C SER A 345 23.79 -4.75 -14.07
N ALA A 346 23.03 -4.56 -12.99
CA ALA A 346 23.15 -5.30 -11.73
C ALA A 346 22.32 -6.61 -11.68
N GLY A 347 21.76 -7.05 -12.82
CA GLY A 347 21.06 -8.33 -12.93
C GLY A 347 19.61 -8.34 -12.43
N PHE A 348 19.03 -7.19 -12.08
CA PHE A 348 17.60 -7.12 -11.73
C PHE A 348 16.74 -7.20 -13.00
N PRO A 349 15.92 -8.25 -13.18
CA PRO A 349 15.13 -8.45 -14.38
C PRO A 349 14.12 -7.32 -14.53
N ARG A 350 14.01 -6.76 -15.75
CA ARG A 350 13.04 -5.68 -16.00
C ARG A 350 11.60 -6.22 -15.86
N PRO A 351 10.73 -5.55 -15.08
CA PRO A 351 9.31 -5.87 -14.98
C PRO A 351 8.59 -5.86 -16.33
N SER A 352 7.74 -6.85 -16.57
CA SER A 352 6.96 -7.02 -17.81
C SER A 352 6.00 -5.85 -18.05
N THR A 353 5.34 -5.38 -16.99
CA THR A 353 4.48 -4.17 -16.94
C THR A 353 5.17 -2.91 -17.47
N LEU A 354 6.49 -2.80 -17.30
CA LEU A 354 7.25 -1.62 -17.70
C LEU A 354 7.71 -1.65 -19.17
N VAL A 355 7.54 -2.77 -19.89
CA VAL A 355 8.03 -2.98 -21.26
C VAL A 355 7.32 -2.04 -22.25
N GLY A 356 8.12 -1.23 -22.97
CA GLY A 356 7.65 -0.15 -23.86
C GLY A 356 6.95 -0.54 -25.15
N ARG A 357 6.25 -1.68 -25.23
CA ARG A 357 5.38 -2.04 -26.36
C ARG A 357 4.05 -2.59 -25.85
N VAL A 358 3.01 -1.76 -25.89
CA VAL A 358 1.63 -2.17 -25.59
C VAL A 358 1.20 -3.24 -26.60
N LYS A 359 1.24 -4.50 -26.17
CA LYS A 359 0.64 -5.65 -26.84
C LYS A 359 -0.30 -6.36 -25.87
N ASP A 360 -1.37 -5.62 -25.53
CA ASP A 360 -2.66 -6.18 -25.11
C ASP A 360 -2.58 -7.05 -23.84
N ASP A 361 -2.41 -6.40 -22.67
CA ASP A 361 -2.21 -6.99 -21.34
C ASP A 361 -3.43 -7.75 -20.75
N ARG A 362 -4.18 -8.46 -21.60
CA ARG A 362 -5.30 -9.32 -21.22
C ARG A 362 -4.88 -10.46 -20.28
N LEU A 363 -3.60 -10.83 -20.28
CA LEU A 363 -3.05 -11.88 -19.41
C LEU A 363 -2.94 -11.44 -17.94
N VAL A 364 -2.58 -10.19 -17.65
CA VAL A 364 -2.60 -9.65 -16.27
C VAL A 364 -4.05 -9.46 -15.81
N LEU A 365 -4.89 -8.92 -16.70
CA LEU A 365 -6.33 -8.81 -16.48
C LEU A 365 -7.02 -10.16 -16.22
N LEU A 366 -6.53 -11.26 -16.80
CA LEU A 366 -7.06 -12.60 -16.56
C LEU A 366 -6.79 -13.08 -15.14
N TRP A 367 -5.60 -12.83 -14.56
CA TRP A 367 -5.32 -13.25 -13.19
C TRP A 367 -6.26 -12.55 -12.19
N VAL A 368 -6.33 -11.21 -12.25
CA VAL A 368 -7.21 -10.40 -11.38
C VAL A 368 -8.70 -10.69 -11.61
N LYS A 369 -9.14 -10.99 -12.84
CA LYS A 369 -10.54 -11.33 -13.12
C LYS A 369 -10.91 -12.79 -12.85
N SER A 370 -9.96 -13.73 -12.87
CA SER A 370 -10.22 -15.10 -12.43
C SER A 370 -10.52 -15.18 -10.93
N CYS A 371 -9.87 -14.35 -10.10
CA CYS A 371 -10.23 -14.20 -8.69
C CYS A 371 -11.70 -13.75 -8.50
N ARG A 372 -12.20 -12.83 -9.35
CA ARG A 372 -13.61 -12.39 -9.33
C ARG A 372 -14.64 -13.45 -9.76
N TYR A 373 -14.23 -14.57 -10.37
CA TYR A 373 -15.16 -15.56 -10.93
C TYR A 373 -15.09 -16.95 -10.28
N LEU A 374 -13.99 -17.31 -9.60
CA LEU A 374 -13.80 -18.66 -9.04
C LEU A 374 -14.44 -18.89 -7.66
N PHE A 375 -14.87 -17.83 -6.97
CA PHE A 375 -15.60 -17.91 -5.69
C PHE A 375 -17.02 -17.32 -5.81
N GLY A 376 -17.51 -17.15 -7.05
CA GLY A 376 -18.74 -16.43 -7.38
C GLY A 376 -19.99 -17.28 -7.63
N HIS A 377 -19.96 -18.60 -7.38
CA HIS A 377 -21.13 -19.48 -7.17
C HIS A 377 -20.64 -20.91 -6.86
N GLY A 378 -21.13 -21.51 -5.77
CA GLY A 378 -20.78 -22.84 -5.27
C GLY A 378 -21.33 -23.09 -3.88
#